data_AF-A0A7Y3NDT1-F1
#
_entry.id   AF-A0A7Y3NDT1-F1
#
_cell.length_a   1.000
_cell.length_b   1.000
_cell.length_c   1.000
_cell.angle_alpha   90.00
_cell.angle_beta   90.00
_cell.angle_gamma   90.00
#
_symmetry.space_group_name_H-M   'P 1'
#
loop_
_entity.id
_entity.type
_entity.pdbx_description
1 polymer ?
#
loop_
_entity_poly.entity_id
_entity_poly.type
_entity_poly.pdbx_seq_one_letter_code
_entity_poly.pdbx_strand_id
1 'polypeptide(L)'
;MRLIVRQALFAAALTATSLTAAHAGDNPFQDLLKAVDGPHHSAQLGRSLPTTEIAAALREALATGTQNAIRSLGRKNGFWNNPKVRIPLPGKLEQAANLARTLGQGAQVDAFELSMNRAAEMAVPQVAQIFGDAIRKMTLSDARRILTGDNHAATDYFRRVAGQALAARIHPIVAAATDRVGVTRKYKAFTSSGAGSEIGGALGALESFGGKPANHHGSLFNLDDYVTRETLDGLFTVIGEEEQSIRENPAARGTALLKKVFGG
;
A
#
# COMPACT_ATOMS: atom_id res chain seq x y z
N MET A 1 -58.45 32.30 14.82
CA MET A 1 -59.34 31.13 14.65
C MET A 1 -59.17 30.25 15.89
N ARG A 2 -60.28 29.74 16.45
CA ARG A 2 -60.53 29.45 17.87
C ARG A 2 -59.64 28.39 18.55
N LEU A 3 -59.20 28.69 19.79
CA LEU A 3 -58.93 27.72 20.86
C LEU A 3 -60.26 27.19 21.43
N ILE A 4 -60.39 25.88 21.69
CA ILE A 4 -61.22 25.34 22.80
C ILE A 4 -60.57 24.06 23.35
N VAL A 5 -60.21 24.11 24.63
CA VAL A 5 -59.93 22.98 25.54
C VAL A 5 -61.25 22.59 26.20
N ARG A 6 -61.58 21.30 26.28
CA ARG A 6 -62.55 20.76 27.27
C ARG A 6 -62.15 19.38 27.77
N GLN A 7 -62.30 19.24 29.08
CA GLN A 7 -61.83 18.19 29.98
C GLN A 7 -62.83 17.02 30.13
N ALA A 8 -62.39 16.04 30.92
CA ALA A 8 -63.17 15.13 31.79
C ALA A 8 -63.58 13.78 31.19
N LEU A 9 -63.61 12.63 31.89
CA LEU A 9 -63.11 12.10 33.16
C LEU A 9 -63.64 10.63 33.23
N PHE A 10 -62.92 9.75 33.95
CA PHE A 10 -63.39 8.58 34.73
C PHE A 10 -63.96 7.27 34.10
N ALA A 11 -63.40 6.16 34.64
CA ALA A 11 -64.03 4.90 35.07
C ALA A 11 -64.59 3.94 33.99
N ALA A 12 -64.70 2.62 34.17
CA ALA A 12 -64.17 1.59 35.07
C ALA A 12 -64.67 0.22 34.53
N ALA A 13 -63.88 -0.83 34.75
CA ALA A 13 -64.24 -2.22 35.06
C ALA A 13 -65.21 -3.10 34.21
N LEU A 14 -64.67 -4.30 33.90
CA LEU A 14 -65.24 -5.67 33.92
C LEU A 14 -66.43 -6.10 33.04
N THR A 15 -66.21 -7.17 32.26
CA THR A 15 -66.96 -8.46 32.19
C THR A 15 -66.40 -9.27 30.99
N ALA A 16 -65.86 -10.49 31.13
CA ALA A 16 -66.43 -11.83 31.38
C ALA A 16 -66.71 -12.66 30.10
N THR A 17 -66.18 -13.89 30.06
CA THR A 17 -66.60 -15.10 29.29
C THR A 17 -66.48 -15.05 27.75
N SER A 18 -66.09 -16.09 26.98
CA SER A 18 -65.85 -17.54 27.17
C SER A 18 -65.35 -18.18 25.85
N LEU A 19 -64.83 -19.42 25.95
CA LEU A 19 -64.78 -20.51 24.95
C LEU A 19 -63.64 -20.60 23.89
N THR A 20 -62.80 -21.62 24.14
CA THR A 20 -62.36 -22.71 23.22
C THR A 20 -62.02 -22.39 21.75
N ALA A 21 -60.78 -22.70 21.36
CA ALA A 21 -60.50 -23.81 20.44
C ALA A 21 -59.00 -24.10 20.41
N ALA A 22 -58.66 -25.37 20.60
CA ALA A 22 -57.36 -25.93 20.27
C ALA A 22 -56.98 -25.65 18.81
N HIS A 23 -55.70 -25.60 18.49
CA HIS A 23 -55.05 -26.47 17.50
C HIS A 23 -53.55 -26.48 17.79
N ALA A 24 -53.06 -27.67 18.11
CA ALA A 24 -51.65 -28.00 18.09
C ALA A 24 -51.10 -27.78 16.67
N GLY A 25 -50.06 -26.96 16.58
CA GLY A 25 -49.12 -26.97 15.47
C GLY A 25 -47.76 -27.19 16.09
N ASP A 26 -47.23 -28.39 15.94
CA ASP A 26 -45.87 -28.74 16.32
C ASP A 26 -44.91 -27.78 15.62
N ASN A 27 -44.26 -26.92 16.40
CA ASN A 27 -43.28 -25.98 15.89
C ASN A 27 -41.95 -26.72 15.68
N PRO A 28 -41.49 -26.92 14.43
CA PRO A 28 -40.19 -27.57 14.17
C PRO A 28 -39.00 -26.79 14.76
N PHE A 29 -39.26 -25.54 15.18
CA PHE A 29 -38.33 -24.67 15.87
C PHE A 29 -38.08 -25.03 17.34
N GLN A 30 -39.06 -25.66 18.01
CA GLN A 30 -38.91 -26.04 19.42
C GLN A 30 -38.08 -27.31 19.60
N ASP A 31 -38.13 -28.25 18.66
CA ASP A 31 -37.20 -29.40 18.64
C ASP A 31 -35.77 -28.97 18.31
N LEU A 32 -35.61 -27.93 17.50
CA LEU A 32 -34.31 -27.33 17.19
C LEU A 32 -33.70 -26.61 18.40
N LEU A 33 -34.53 -26.05 19.29
CA LEU A 33 -34.11 -25.47 20.57
C LEU A 33 -33.76 -26.53 21.62
N LYS A 34 -34.47 -27.67 21.65
CA LYS A 34 -34.14 -28.77 22.57
C LYS A 34 -32.90 -29.56 22.16
N ALA A 35 -32.49 -29.52 20.89
CA ALA A 35 -31.21 -30.05 20.42
C ALA A 35 -29.99 -29.21 20.87
N VAL A 36 -30.21 -28.02 21.44
CA VAL A 36 -29.14 -27.13 21.94
C VAL A 36 -28.87 -27.29 23.45
N ASP A 37 -29.78 -27.89 24.22
CA ASP A 37 -29.66 -28.02 25.68
C ASP A 37 -29.33 -29.45 26.17
N GLY A 38 -28.41 -30.13 25.46
CA GLY A 38 -27.79 -31.38 25.92
C GLY A 38 -26.56 -31.14 26.82
N PRO A 39 -26.30 -31.98 27.84
CA PRO A 39 -25.29 -31.68 28.86
C PRO A 39 -23.85 -31.85 28.35
N HIS A 40 -23.04 -30.82 28.60
CA HIS A 40 -21.57 -30.82 28.69
C HIS A 40 -20.77 -31.35 27.49
N HIS A 41 -20.39 -30.43 26.60
CA HIS A 41 -18.99 -30.27 26.16
C HIS A 41 -18.57 -28.80 26.33
N SER A 42 -18.51 -28.35 27.57
CA SER A 42 -17.76 -27.15 27.94
C SER A 42 -16.26 -27.48 27.95
N ALA A 43 -15.64 -27.55 26.76
CA ALA A 43 -14.20 -27.39 26.54
C ALA A 43 -13.83 -27.59 25.05
N GLN A 44 -14.05 -26.59 24.20
CA GLN A 44 -13.08 -26.22 23.16
C GLN A 44 -13.39 -24.84 22.55
N LEU A 45 -13.17 -23.79 23.33
CA LEU A 45 -12.97 -22.41 22.85
C LEU A 45 -11.59 -22.26 22.19
N GLY A 46 -11.28 -23.19 21.29
CA GLY A 46 -10.02 -23.28 20.57
C GLY A 46 -10.24 -23.95 19.22
N ARG A 47 -11.32 -23.58 18.50
CA ARG A 47 -11.44 -23.92 17.09
C ARG A 47 -10.37 -23.12 16.35
N SER A 48 -9.23 -23.78 16.12
CA SER A 48 -8.30 -23.40 15.07
C SER A 48 -9.12 -23.05 13.84
N LEU A 49 -9.15 -21.76 13.48
CA LEU A 49 -9.69 -21.32 12.20
C LEU A 49 -9.15 -22.24 11.10
N PRO A 50 -9.97 -22.73 10.17
CA PRO A 50 -9.45 -23.48 9.04
C PRO A 50 -8.40 -22.60 8.36
N THR A 51 -7.20 -23.14 8.15
CA THR A 51 -6.01 -22.36 7.76
C THR A 51 -6.26 -21.56 6.47
N THR A 52 -7.21 -22.01 5.65
CA THR A 52 -7.69 -21.34 4.43
C THR A 52 -8.42 -20.02 4.69
N GLU A 53 -9.27 -19.93 5.72
CA GLU A 53 -9.96 -18.68 6.12
C GLU A 53 -8.97 -17.64 6.62
N ILE A 54 -7.99 -18.06 7.44
CA ILE A 54 -6.92 -17.19 7.91
C ILE A 54 -6.12 -16.62 6.74
N ALA A 55 -5.75 -17.48 5.79
CA ALA A 55 -4.99 -17.06 4.62
C ALA A 55 -5.79 -16.10 3.72
N ALA A 56 -7.10 -16.31 3.57
CA ALA A 56 -7.97 -15.40 2.84
C ALA A 56 -8.04 -14.02 3.52
N ALA A 57 -8.26 -13.99 4.84
CA ALA A 57 -8.28 -12.76 5.61
C ALA A 57 -6.95 -12.00 5.52
N LEU A 58 -5.82 -12.71 5.69
CA LEU A 58 -4.51 -12.10 5.58
C LEU A 58 -4.29 -11.47 4.19
N ARG A 59 -4.62 -12.19 3.11
CA ARG A 59 -4.50 -11.65 1.75
C ARG A 59 -5.32 -10.38 1.56
N GLU A 60 -6.54 -10.33 2.10
CA GLU A 60 -7.39 -9.14 2.05
C GLU A 60 -6.79 -7.95 2.81
N ALA A 61 -6.26 -8.19 4.01
CA ALA A 61 -5.54 -7.17 4.78
C ALA A 61 -4.35 -6.61 4.00
N LEU A 62 -3.53 -7.51 3.45
CA LEU A 62 -2.35 -7.13 2.68
C LEU A 62 -2.70 -6.39 1.39
N ALA A 63 -3.78 -6.80 0.71
CA ALA A 63 -4.28 -6.09 -0.47
C ALA A 63 -4.70 -4.66 -0.10
N THR A 64 -5.46 -4.51 0.99
CA THR A 64 -5.93 -3.21 1.48
C THR A 64 -4.76 -2.31 1.89
N GLY A 65 -3.84 -2.80 2.73
CA GLY A 65 -2.68 -2.03 3.20
C GLY A 65 -1.76 -1.63 2.04
N THR A 66 -1.53 -2.54 1.10
CA THR A 66 -0.73 -2.24 -0.10
C THR A 66 -1.42 -1.20 -0.99
N GLN A 67 -2.73 -1.29 -1.19
CA GLN A 67 -3.49 -0.31 -1.95
C GLN A 67 -3.46 1.08 -1.29
N ASN A 68 -3.54 1.14 0.04
CA ASN A 68 -3.41 2.38 0.80
C ASN A 68 -2.02 3.00 0.61
N ALA A 69 -0.95 2.21 0.73
CA ALA A 69 0.42 2.66 0.51
C ALA A 69 0.60 3.23 -0.91
N ILE A 70 0.16 2.49 -1.93
CA ILE A 70 0.22 2.92 -3.33
C ILE A 70 -0.58 4.21 -3.55
N ARG A 71 -1.79 4.32 -2.98
CA ARG A 71 -2.62 5.53 -3.11
C ARG A 71 -1.98 6.73 -2.40
N SER A 72 -1.38 6.51 -1.24
CA SER A 72 -0.73 7.54 -0.43
C SER A 72 0.50 8.11 -1.14
N LEU A 73 1.33 7.25 -1.72
CA LEU A 73 2.58 7.62 -2.36
C LEU A 73 2.44 8.00 -3.85
N GLY A 74 1.48 7.41 -4.55
CA GLY A 74 1.24 7.67 -5.98
C GLY A 74 0.48 8.96 -6.27
N ARG A 75 0.01 9.68 -5.25
CA ARG A 75 -0.67 10.97 -5.41
C ARG A 75 0.33 12.12 -5.49
N LYS A 76 -0.15 13.25 -6.00
CA LYS A 76 0.61 14.50 -5.97
C LYS A 76 1.05 14.85 -4.53
N ASN A 77 2.35 14.96 -4.33
CA ASN A 77 3.02 15.24 -3.05
C ASN A 77 3.07 14.04 -2.09
N GLY A 78 2.77 12.82 -2.56
CA GLY A 78 2.85 11.61 -1.75
C GLY A 78 4.25 11.35 -1.23
N PHE A 79 5.28 11.60 -2.05
CA PHE A 79 6.68 11.57 -1.62
C PHE A 79 7.11 12.93 -1.06
N TRP A 80 6.82 14.01 -1.78
CA TRP A 80 7.35 15.34 -1.44
C TRP A 80 6.95 15.84 -0.03
N ASN A 81 5.72 15.58 0.40
CA ASN A 81 5.21 16.03 1.70
C ASN A 81 5.40 14.98 2.81
N ASN A 82 5.98 13.82 2.52
CA ASN A 82 6.20 12.77 3.50
C ASN A 82 7.70 12.69 3.82
N PRO A 83 8.17 13.24 4.95
CA PRO A 83 9.59 13.30 5.26
C PRO A 83 10.24 11.92 5.45
N LYS A 84 9.45 10.86 5.69
CA LYS A 84 9.98 9.49 5.85
C LYS A 84 10.39 8.84 4.54
N VAL A 85 9.87 9.34 3.42
CA VAL A 85 10.04 8.73 2.10
C VAL A 85 10.43 9.74 1.02
N ARG A 86 10.40 11.04 1.32
CA ARG A 86 10.87 12.10 0.42
C ARG A 86 12.26 11.74 -0.06
N ILE A 87 12.45 11.78 -1.37
CA ILE A 87 13.71 11.43 -2.02
C ILE A 87 14.62 12.66 -2.01
N PRO A 88 15.71 12.67 -1.23
CA PRO A 88 16.66 13.76 -1.21
C PRO A 88 17.66 13.63 -2.37
N LEU A 89 18.46 14.67 -2.58
CA LEU A 89 19.57 14.61 -3.53
C LEU A 89 20.66 13.63 -3.06
N PRO A 90 21.20 12.76 -3.93
CA PRO A 90 22.21 11.80 -3.52
C PRO A 90 23.60 12.44 -3.41
N GLY A 91 24.27 12.27 -2.26
CA GLY A 91 25.71 12.44 -2.06
C GLY A 91 26.28 13.73 -2.66
N LYS A 92 27.09 13.62 -3.72
CA LYS A 92 27.75 14.78 -4.36
C LYS A 92 26.76 15.77 -4.98
N LEU A 93 25.57 15.34 -5.39
CA LEU A 93 24.54 16.27 -5.90
C LEU A 93 23.99 17.16 -4.80
N GLU A 94 23.93 16.68 -3.57
CA GLU A 94 23.54 17.49 -2.41
C GLU A 94 24.57 18.60 -2.13
N GLN A 95 25.86 18.26 -2.20
CA GLN A 95 26.94 19.25 -2.02
C GLN A 95 26.91 20.34 -3.10
N ALA A 96 26.72 19.95 -4.36
CA ALA A 96 26.57 20.88 -5.48
C ALA A 96 25.31 21.74 -5.33
N ALA A 97 24.20 21.15 -4.88
CA ALA A 97 22.96 21.85 -4.59
C ALA A 97 23.11 22.88 -3.47
N ASN A 98 23.88 22.58 -2.42
CA ASN A 98 24.14 23.52 -1.34
C ASN A 98 24.94 24.72 -1.84
N LEU A 99 26.00 24.49 -2.64
CA LEU A 99 26.73 25.58 -3.29
C LEU A 99 25.80 26.40 -4.19
N ALA A 100 25.01 25.74 -5.06
CA ALA A 100 24.07 26.43 -5.95
C ALA A 100 23.06 27.29 -5.16
N ARG A 101 22.55 26.79 -4.02
CA ARG A 101 21.70 27.57 -3.10
C ARG A 101 22.40 28.81 -2.58
N THR A 102 23.66 28.70 -2.12
CA THR A 102 24.44 29.86 -1.65
C THR A 102 24.69 30.90 -2.74
N LEU A 103 24.73 30.47 -4.00
CA LEU A 103 24.89 31.34 -5.17
C LEU A 103 23.55 31.88 -5.71
N GLY A 104 22.45 31.74 -4.95
CA GLY A 104 21.12 32.26 -5.32
C GLY A 104 20.31 31.36 -6.26
N GLN A 105 20.76 30.13 -6.53
CA GLN A 105 20.07 29.17 -7.41
C GLN A 105 19.19 28.16 -6.64
N GLY A 106 18.71 28.53 -5.45
CA GLY A 106 17.94 27.62 -4.61
C GLY A 106 16.65 27.13 -5.27
N ALA A 107 15.95 27.99 -6.01
CA ALA A 107 14.71 27.62 -6.70
C ALA A 107 14.92 26.52 -7.76
N GLN A 108 16.05 26.54 -8.47
CA GLN A 108 16.40 25.53 -9.48
C GLN A 108 16.72 24.19 -8.81
N VAL A 109 17.42 24.24 -7.67
CA VAL A 109 17.72 23.05 -6.87
C VAL A 109 16.44 22.42 -6.33
N ASP A 110 15.54 23.24 -5.77
CA ASP A 110 14.28 22.75 -5.20
C ASP A 110 13.37 22.18 -6.30
N ALA A 111 13.34 22.80 -7.49
CA ALA A 111 12.62 22.27 -8.64
C ALA A 111 13.20 20.93 -9.11
N PHE A 112 14.53 20.77 -9.07
CA PHE A 112 15.19 19.51 -9.39
C PHE A 112 14.89 18.43 -8.35
N GLU A 113 14.98 18.73 -7.06
CA GLU A 113 14.63 17.78 -6.01
C GLU A 113 13.15 17.36 -6.09
N LEU A 114 12.26 18.33 -6.29
CA LEU A 114 10.84 18.09 -6.50
C LEU A 114 10.60 17.15 -7.68
N SER A 115 11.37 17.28 -8.76
CA SER A 115 11.21 16.46 -9.96
C SER A 115 11.51 14.98 -9.74
N MET A 116 12.52 14.64 -8.93
CA MET A 116 12.81 13.25 -8.54
C MET A 116 11.64 12.66 -7.76
N ASN A 117 11.08 13.43 -6.82
CA ASN A 117 9.91 13.02 -6.06
C ASN A 117 8.68 12.84 -6.96
N ARG A 118 8.50 13.69 -7.99
CA ARG A 118 7.43 13.47 -9.00
C ARG A 118 7.63 12.19 -9.79
N ALA A 119 8.86 11.85 -10.13
CA ALA A 119 9.17 10.61 -10.85
C ALA A 119 8.72 9.38 -10.04
N ALA A 120 9.04 9.36 -8.75
CA ALA A 120 8.58 8.32 -7.82
C ALA A 120 7.05 8.25 -7.71
N GLU A 121 6.39 9.40 -7.50
CA GLU A 121 4.93 9.49 -7.42
C GLU A 121 4.23 8.96 -8.70
N MET A 122 4.80 9.21 -9.89
CA MET A 122 4.26 8.68 -11.15
C MET A 122 4.50 7.18 -11.31
N ALA A 123 5.58 6.64 -10.75
CA ALA A 123 5.93 5.23 -10.87
C ALA A 123 5.11 4.33 -9.95
N VAL A 124 4.76 4.79 -8.74
CA VAL A 124 4.07 3.97 -7.72
C VAL A 124 2.74 3.37 -8.19
N PRO A 125 1.83 4.09 -8.86
CA PRO A 125 0.57 3.49 -9.34
C PRO A 125 0.79 2.31 -10.31
N GLN A 126 1.93 2.28 -11.00
CA GLN A 126 2.23 1.31 -12.04
C GLN A 126 2.62 -0.07 -11.51
N VAL A 127 2.82 -0.20 -10.19
CA VAL A 127 3.19 -1.47 -9.56
C VAL A 127 2.03 -2.21 -8.89
N ALA A 128 0.82 -1.63 -8.88
CA ALA A 128 -0.35 -2.21 -8.21
C ALA A 128 -0.65 -3.66 -8.63
N GLN A 129 -0.55 -3.97 -9.93
CA GLN A 129 -0.78 -5.34 -10.41
C GLN A 129 0.28 -6.33 -9.91
N ILE A 130 1.53 -5.90 -9.77
CA ILE A 130 2.63 -6.77 -9.31
C ILE A 130 2.38 -7.21 -7.86
N PHE A 131 1.94 -6.29 -7.00
CA PHE A 131 1.52 -6.64 -5.65
C PHE A 131 0.28 -7.54 -5.63
N GLY A 132 -0.74 -7.22 -6.44
CA GLY A 132 -1.93 -8.07 -6.57
C GLY A 132 -1.58 -9.51 -6.95
N ASP A 133 -0.67 -9.69 -7.90
CA ASP A 133 -0.19 -11.01 -8.31
C ASP A 133 0.61 -11.71 -7.22
N ALA A 134 1.46 -10.98 -6.50
CA ALA A 134 2.20 -11.53 -5.36
C ALA A 134 1.27 -12.01 -4.24
N ILE A 135 0.16 -11.30 -3.98
CA ILE A 135 -0.85 -11.68 -2.99
C ILE A 135 -1.63 -12.91 -3.46
N ARG A 136 -2.05 -12.96 -4.73
CA ARG A 136 -2.76 -14.12 -5.30
C ARG A 136 -1.92 -15.39 -5.28
N LYS A 137 -0.61 -15.28 -5.55
CA LYS A 137 0.35 -16.40 -5.54
C LYS A 137 0.80 -16.82 -4.15
N MET A 138 0.43 -16.09 -3.09
CA MET A 138 0.81 -16.40 -1.71
C MET A 138 0.31 -17.78 -1.31
N THR A 139 1.21 -18.65 -0.87
CA THR A 139 0.85 -19.99 -0.41
C THR A 139 0.30 -19.96 1.02
N LEU A 140 -0.29 -21.07 1.45
CA LEU A 140 -0.71 -21.24 2.85
C LEU A 140 0.47 -21.17 3.83
N SER A 141 1.63 -21.68 3.40
CA SER A 141 2.87 -21.61 4.18
C SER A 141 3.39 -20.18 4.32
N ASP A 142 3.32 -19.39 3.23
CA ASP A 142 3.65 -17.96 3.29
C ASP A 142 2.72 -17.21 4.25
N ALA A 143 1.42 -17.46 4.14
CA ALA A 143 0.42 -16.83 5.00
C ALA A 143 0.67 -17.16 6.48
N ARG A 144 1.00 -18.42 6.80
CA ARG A 144 1.35 -18.82 8.18
C ARG A 144 2.61 -18.11 8.67
N ARG A 145 3.66 -18.06 7.84
CA ARG A 145 4.92 -17.37 8.18
C ARG A 145 4.72 -15.88 8.44
N ILE A 146 3.86 -15.23 7.66
CA ILE A 146 3.53 -13.81 7.87
C ILE A 146 2.78 -13.61 9.18
N LEU A 147 1.79 -14.48 9.47
CA LEU A 147 0.98 -14.38 10.68
C LEU A 147 1.82 -14.58 11.95
N THR A 148 2.69 -15.60 11.96
CA THR A 148 3.53 -15.92 13.13
C THR A 148 4.87 -15.19 13.12
N GLY A 149 5.13 -14.39 12.10
CA GLY A 149 6.36 -13.63 11.94
C GLY A 149 6.35 -12.33 12.74
N ASP A 150 7.43 -11.58 12.63
CA ASP A 150 7.57 -10.25 13.23
C ASP A 150 6.66 -9.20 12.57
N ASN A 151 6.79 -7.95 12.99
CA ASN A 151 5.97 -6.83 12.52
C ASN A 151 6.18 -6.47 11.03
N HIS A 152 7.18 -7.07 10.36
CA HIS A 152 7.53 -6.78 8.97
C HIS A 152 7.47 -8.02 8.07
N ALA A 153 6.97 -9.15 8.56
CA ALA A 153 6.98 -10.41 7.84
C ALA A 153 6.25 -10.34 6.48
N ALA A 154 5.20 -9.54 6.34
CA ALA A 154 4.53 -9.33 5.06
C ALA A 154 5.34 -8.43 4.12
N THR A 155 5.94 -7.38 4.67
CA THR A 155 6.84 -6.48 3.94
C THR A 155 8.03 -7.25 3.37
N ASP A 156 8.66 -8.11 4.17
CA ASP A 156 9.77 -8.96 3.76
C ASP A 156 9.37 -10.02 2.74
N TYR A 157 8.15 -10.56 2.86
CA TYR A 157 7.58 -11.40 1.81
C TYR A 157 7.57 -10.65 0.47
N PHE A 158 7.02 -9.43 0.43
CA PHE A 158 6.97 -8.65 -0.81
C PHE A 158 8.34 -8.29 -1.36
N ARG A 159 9.30 -7.88 -0.51
CA ARG A 159 10.68 -7.62 -0.95
C ARG A 159 11.26 -8.82 -1.68
N ARG A 160 11.07 -10.03 -1.14
CA ARG A 160 11.55 -11.28 -1.74
C ARG A 160 10.84 -11.66 -3.03
N VAL A 161 9.50 -11.61 -3.06
CA VAL A 161 8.73 -12.19 -4.19
C VAL A 161 8.43 -11.21 -5.31
N ALA A 162 8.42 -9.91 -5.01
CA ALA A 162 8.02 -8.86 -5.95
C ALA A 162 9.15 -7.86 -6.23
N GLY A 163 10.15 -7.74 -5.34
CA GLY A 163 11.17 -6.68 -5.40
C GLY A 163 11.81 -6.47 -6.77
N GLN A 164 12.25 -7.54 -7.43
CA GLN A 164 12.86 -7.45 -8.76
C GLN A 164 11.87 -6.97 -9.83
N ALA A 165 10.64 -7.48 -9.82
CA ALA A 165 9.61 -7.08 -10.78
C ALA A 165 9.17 -5.63 -10.56
N LEU A 166 9.08 -5.20 -9.30
CA LEU A 166 8.80 -3.81 -8.93
C LEU A 166 9.90 -2.87 -9.46
N ALA A 167 11.17 -3.21 -9.25
CA ALA A 167 12.30 -2.44 -9.75
C ALA A 167 12.27 -2.31 -11.28
N ALA A 168 12.10 -3.44 -11.98
CA ALA A 168 12.01 -3.48 -13.44
C ALA A 168 10.84 -2.65 -13.99
N ARG A 169 9.73 -2.55 -13.24
CA ARG A 169 8.58 -1.75 -13.63
C ARG A 169 8.76 -0.26 -13.36
N ILE A 170 9.36 0.11 -12.23
CA ILE A 170 9.55 1.50 -11.80
C ILE A 170 10.61 2.19 -12.64
N HIS A 171 11.74 1.51 -12.89
CA HIS A 171 12.91 2.10 -13.53
C HIS A 171 12.60 2.88 -14.83
N PRO A 172 11.95 2.31 -15.86
CA PRO A 172 11.70 3.05 -17.11
C PRO A 172 10.79 4.28 -16.94
N ILE A 173 9.93 4.30 -15.91
CA ILE A 173 9.06 5.44 -15.62
C ILE A 173 9.86 6.56 -14.96
N VAL A 174 10.74 6.19 -14.03
CA VAL A 174 11.67 7.11 -13.37
C VAL A 174 12.60 7.73 -14.41
N ALA A 175 13.25 6.90 -15.24
CA ALA A 175 14.14 7.37 -16.30
C ALA A 175 13.44 8.34 -17.28
N ALA A 176 12.20 8.05 -17.67
CA ALA A 176 11.43 8.95 -18.53
C ALA A 176 11.07 10.28 -17.83
N ALA A 177 10.87 10.26 -16.51
CA ALA A 177 10.52 11.43 -15.73
C ALA A 177 11.74 12.31 -15.42
N THR A 178 12.87 11.72 -15.06
CA THR A 178 14.17 12.40 -14.83
C THR A 178 14.70 13.02 -16.14
N ASP A 179 14.48 12.38 -17.28
CA ASP A 179 14.81 12.96 -18.60
C ASP A 179 13.98 14.21 -18.93
N ARG A 180 12.74 14.30 -18.43
CA ARG A 180 11.83 15.43 -18.68
C ARG A 180 12.18 16.68 -17.90
N VAL A 181 12.92 16.58 -16.81
CA VAL A 181 13.19 17.70 -15.89
C VAL A 181 14.52 18.39 -16.17
N GLY A 182 15.15 18.04 -17.28
CA GLY A 182 15.95 18.99 -18.05
C GLY A 182 17.44 19.04 -17.68
N VAL A 183 17.90 18.32 -16.65
CA VAL A 183 19.34 18.12 -16.44
C VAL A 183 19.91 17.27 -17.57
N THR A 184 19.21 16.19 -17.94
CA THR A 184 19.58 15.41 -19.13
C THR A 184 19.49 16.24 -20.40
N ARG A 185 18.50 17.13 -20.58
CA ARG A 185 18.41 17.94 -21.81
C ARG A 185 19.50 19.00 -21.92
N LYS A 186 19.86 19.67 -20.82
CA LYS A 186 20.96 20.66 -20.82
C LYS A 186 22.32 19.98 -20.92
N TYR A 187 22.52 18.82 -20.30
CA TYR A 187 23.74 18.02 -20.46
C TYR A 187 23.83 17.37 -21.85
N LYS A 188 22.73 16.79 -22.37
CA LYS A 188 22.61 16.31 -23.77
C LYS A 188 22.90 17.47 -24.72
N ALA A 189 22.31 18.65 -24.53
CA ALA A 189 22.62 19.83 -25.34
C ALA A 189 24.10 20.24 -25.25
N PHE A 190 24.70 20.22 -24.06
CA PHE A 190 26.12 20.56 -23.85
C PHE A 190 27.09 19.53 -24.46
N THR A 191 26.73 18.25 -24.45
CA THR A 191 27.52 17.14 -25.00
C THR A 191 27.28 16.92 -26.50
N SER A 192 26.08 17.23 -27.01
CA SER A 192 25.72 17.17 -28.43
C SER A 192 26.06 18.46 -29.20
N SER A 193 26.28 19.59 -28.51
CA SER A 193 26.74 20.84 -29.11
C SER A 193 28.27 20.87 -29.28
N GLY A 194 28.87 19.89 -29.96
CA GLY A 194 30.25 19.92 -30.47
C GLY A 194 31.42 19.98 -29.46
N ALA A 195 31.30 20.69 -28.34
CA ALA A 195 32.35 20.89 -27.33
C ALA A 195 32.55 19.69 -26.40
N GLY A 196 31.58 18.78 -26.30
CA GLY A 196 31.70 17.49 -25.58
C GLY A 196 31.92 16.27 -26.49
N SER A 197 32.02 16.49 -27.81
CA SER A 197 32.03 15.44 -28.83
C SER A 197 33.32 14.60 -28.84
N GLU A 198 34.46 15.15 -28.42
CA GLU A 198 35.74 14.41 -28.43
C GLU A 198 35.79 13.36 -27.31
N ILE A 199 35.22 13.66 -26.14
CA ILE A 199 35.19 12.72 -25.02
C ILE A 199 34.02 11.73 -25.15
N GLY A 200 32.85 12.18 -25.64
CA GLY A 200 31.70 11.30 -25.87
C GLY A 200 31.87 10.33 -27.05
N GLY A 201 32.56 10.77 -28.12
CA GLY A 201 32.81 9.94 -29.30
C GLY A 201 33.84 8.84 -29.08
N ALA A 202 34.91 9.11 -28.31
CA ALA A 202 35.95 8.12 -28.01
C ALA A 202 35.46 6.99 -27.09
N LEU A 203 34.54 7.28 -26.16
CA LEU A 203 33.94 6.29 -25.26
C LEU A 203 32.83 5.48 -25.93
N GLY A 204 31.99 6.10 -26.77
CA GLY A 204 30.97 5.38 -27.55
C GLY A 204 31.57 4.42 -28.59
N ALA A 205 32.79 4.68 -29.06
CA ALA A 205 33.51 3.80 -29.98
C ALA A 205 34.10 2.54 -29.30
N LEU A 206 34.47 2.62 -28.02
CA LEU A 206 35.05 1.48 -27.28
C LEU A 206 34.00 0.44 -26.89
N GLU A 207 32.76 0.84 -26.62
CA GLU A 207 31.63 -0.06 -26.34
C GLU A 207 31.06 -0.73 -27.61
N SER A 208 31.38 -0.21 -28.80
CA SER A 208 30.94 -0.78 -30.08
C SER A 208 31.66 -2.09 -30.45
N PHE A 209 32.82 -2.38 -29.84
CA PHE A 209 33.55 -3.63 -30.06
C PHE A 209 33.07 -4.81 -29.19
N GLY A 210 32.12 -4.57 -28.27
CA GLY A 210 31.72 -5.52 -27.22
C GLY A 210 30.23 -5.92 -27.21
N GLY A 211 29.54 -5.91 -28.35
CA GLY A 211 28.31 -6.70 -28.54
C GLY A 211 27.17 -6.47 -27.54
N LYS A 212 26.74 -5.21 -27.33
CA LYS A 212 25.40 -4.78 -26.90
C LYS A 212 25.38 -3.23 -26.93
N PRO A 213 24.30 -2.58 -27.37
CA PRO A 213 24.23 -1.12 -27.33
C PRO A 213 24.17 -0.65 -25.87
N ALA A 214 25.34 -0.31 -25.32
CA ALA A 214 25.48 0.44 -24.09
C ALA A 214 25.13 1.91 -24.38
N ASN A 215 23.87 2.26 -24.16
CA ASN A 215 23.45 3.66 -24.12
C ASN A 215 23.91 4.27 -22.79
N HIS A 216 25.20 4.45 -22.51
CA HIS A 216 25.66 5.01 -21.23
C HIS A 216 26.22 6.43 -21.35
N HIS A 217 25.31 7.40 -21.41
CA HIS A 217 25.63 8.82 -21.24
C HIS A 217 25.84 9.12 -19.73
N GLY A 218 27.04 9.59 -19.37
CA GLY A 218 27.55 9.65 -18.00
C GLY A 218 26.65 10.32 -16.95
N SER A 219 26.77 9.82 -15.71
CA SER A 219 26.28 10.41 -14.44
C SER A 219 24.76 10.53 -14.20
N LEU A 220 23.89 10.12 -15.12
CA LEU A 220 22.44 10.02 -14.89
C LEU A 220 21.95 8.57 -14.68
N PHE A 221 22.73 7.58 -15.12
CA PHE A 221 22.47 6.17 -14.83
C PHE A 221 22.35 5.87 -13.33
N ASN A 222 23.13 6.57 -12.49
CA ASN A 222 23.01 6.40 -11.05
C ASN A 222 21.81 7.16 -10.45
N LEU A 223 21.36 8.24 -11.09
CA LEU A 223 20.21 9.00 -10.56
C LEU A 223 18.92 8.22 -10.74
N ASP A 224 18.73 7.62 -11.91
CA ASP A 224 17.53 6.83 -12.21
C ASP A 224 17.46 5.58 -11.32
N ASP A 225 18.60 4.90 -11.14
CA ASP A 225 18.74 3.78 -10.21
C ASP A 225 18.51 4.20 -8.76
N TYR A 226 19.08 5.34 -8.35
CA TYR A 226 18.89 5.90 -7.02
C TYR A 226 17.41 6.20 -6.76
N VAL A 227 16.76 6.98 -7.63
CA VAL A 227 15.34 7.32 -7.48
C VAL A 227 14.47 6.06 -7.53
N THR A 228 14.81 5.08 -8.35
CA THR A 228 14.11 3.78 -8.39
C THR A 228 14.21 3.04 -7.06
N ARG A 229 15.43 2.95 -6.49
CA ARG A 229 15.65 2.33 -5.18
C ARG A 229 14.93 3.07 -4.07
N GLU A 230 15.04 4.39 -4.01
CA GLU A 230 14.35 5.21 -3.01
C GLU A 230 12.82 5.12 -3.17
N THR A 231 12.31 4.98 -4.40
CA THR A 231 10.88 4.75 -4.65
C THR A 231 10.43 3.41 -4.06
N LEU A 232 11.22 2.35 -4.28
CA LEU A 232 10.94 1.03 -3.73
C LEU A 232 11.00 1.02 -2.20
N ASP A 233 12.05 1.61 -1.64
CA ASP A 233 12.23 1.66 -0.19
C ASP A 233 11.16 2.51 0.48
N GLY A 234 10.76 3.64 -0.12
CA GLY A 234 9.61 4.42 0.33
C GLY A 234 8.31 3.61 0.30
N LEU A 235 8.09 2.83 -0.77
CA LEU A 235 6.92 1.98 -0.89
C LEU A 235 6.87 0.89 0.18
N PHE A 236 7.99 0.20 0.41
CA PHE A 236 8.08 -0.82 1.47
C PHE A 236 8.02 -0.21 2.88
N THR A 237 8.50 1.02 3.07
CA THR A 237 8.38 1.75 4.33
C THR A 237 6.90 1.96 4.68
N VAL A 238 6.11 2.50 3.75
CA VAL A 238 4.68 2.75 4.00
C VAL A 238 3.87 1.45 4.09
N ILE A 239 4.23 0.40 3.32
CA ILE A 239 3.61 -0.92 3.48
C ILE A 239 3.90 -1.50 4.87
N GLY A 240 5.13 -1.36 5.37
CA GLY A 240 5.48 -1.79 6.72
C GLY A 240 4.72 -1.03 7.80
N GLU A 241 4.50 0.27 7.61
CA GLU A 241 3.65 1.07 8.52
C GLU A 241 2.18 0.62 8.49
N GLU A 242 1.63 0.29 7.32
CA GLU A 242 0.28 -0.28 7.21
C GLU A 242 0.21 -1.68 7.84
N GLU A 243 1.23 -2.53 7.66
CA GLU A 243 1.34 -3.84 8.31
C GLU A 243 1.34 -3.71 9.84
N GLN A 244 2.19 -2.84 10.37
CA GLN A 244 2.27 -2.59 11.81
C GLN A 244 0.94 -2.05 12.35
N SER A 245 0.32 -1.12 11.64
CA SER A 245 -0.99 -0.56 12.02
C SER A 245 -2.08 -1.63 12.08
N ILE A 246 -2.06 -2.61 11.16
CA ILE A 246 -3.01 -3.73 11.15
C ILE A 246 -2.77 -4.64 12.36
N ARG A 247 -1.51 -4.90 12.73
CA ARG A 247 -1.15 -5.73 13.89
C ARG A 247 -1.54 -5.07 15.22
N GLU A 248 -1.31 -3.76 15.35
CA GLU A 248 -1.62 -3.00 16.57
C GLU A 248 -3.13 -2.78 16.77
N ASN A 249 -3.88 -2.51 15.69
CA ASN A 249 -5.31 -2.27 15.78
C ASN A 249 -6.10 -2.93 14.63
N PRO A 250 -6.29 -4.26 14.70
CA PRO A 250 -6.98 -4.99 13.65
C PRO A 250 -8.48 -4.69 13.61
N ALA A 251 -9.04 -4.29 14.74
CA ALA A 251 -10.46 -4.00 14.88
C ALA A 251 -10.88 -2.65 14.27
N ALA A 252 -9.98 -1.68 14.21
CA ALA A 252 -10.24 -0.37 13.60
C ALA A 252 -9.98 -0.34 12.09
N ARG A 253 -9.25 -1.30 11.54
CA ARG A 253 -8.74 -1.26 10.16
C ARG A 253 -9.35 -2.31 9.22
N GLY A 254 -10.33 -3.10 9.66
CA GLY A 254 -10.75 -4.27 8.89
C GLY A 254 -12.18 -4.78 9.04
N THR A 255 -12.50 -5.73 8.16
CA THR A 255 -13.73 -6.53 8.12
C THR A 255 -13.81 -7.49 9.32
N ALA A 256 -14.97 -8.10 9.55
CA ALA A 256 -15.14 -9.11 10.62
C ALA A 256 -14.10 -10.26 10.54
N LEU A 257 -13.60 -10.55 9.34
CA LEU A 257 -12.56 -11.56 9.10
C LEU A 257 -11.19 -11.15 9.66
N LEU A 258 -10.82 -9.87 9.54
CA LEU A 258 -9.54 -9.34 10.03
C LEU A 258 -9.51 -9.27 11.56
N LYS A 259 -10.64 -8.89 12.18
CA LYS A 259 -10.84 -8.98 13.64
C LYS A 259 -10.61 -10.40 14.16
N LYS A 260 -11.11 -11.41 13.43
CA LYS A 260 -11.01 -12.82 13.81
C LYS A 260 -9.58 -13.38 13.74
N VAL A 261 -8.72 -12.83 12.87
CA VAL A 261 -7.34 -13.32 12.66
C VAL A 261 -6.33 -12.63 13.55
N PHE A 262 -6.50 -11.33 13.79
CA PHE A 262 -5.51 -10.53 14.52
C PHE A 262 -6.00 -10.04 15.89
N GLY A 263 -7.30 -10.07 16.17
CA GLY A 263 -7.89 -9.62 17.43
C GLY A 263 -8.04 -10.72 18.48
N GLY A 264 -7.05 -11.63 18.56
CA GLY A 264 -6.99 -12.68 19.58
C GLY A 264 -6.98 -12.12 21.00
#